data_AF-A0A944SHJ1-F1
#
_entry.id   AF-A0A944SHJ1-F1
#
_cell.length_a   1.000
_cell.length_b   1.000
_cell.length_c   1.000
_cell.angle_alpha   90.00
_cell.angle_beta   90.00
_cell.angle_gamma   90.00
#
_symmetry.space_group_name_H-M   'P 1'
#
loop_
_entity.id
_entity.type
_entity.pdbx_description
1 polymer ?
#
loop_
_entity_poly.entity_id
_entity_poly.type
_entity_poly.pdbx_seq_one_letter_code
_entity_poly.pdbx_strand_id
1 'polypeptide(L)'
;MLDIGWQELFIIAAVGIVVVGPKDLPRAIAKVSKVVRRARGMARDFQSSIDDVVREAELDDIRKQVDGAADFDLGKEIENSIDPDGDMADEIGLTDLKSSLEDTAETMAVDTEPETDNDDNPKKEGA
;
A
#
# COMPACT_ATOMS: atom_id res chain seq x y z
N MET A 1 -4.92 -0.15 10.57
CA MET A 1 -6.36 0.16 10.45
C MET A 1 -6.87 -0.60 9.23
N LEU A 2 -7.69 -1.63 9.44
CA LEU A 2 -8.45 -2.27 8.36
C LEU A 2 -9.86 -1.72 8.47
N ASP A 3 -10.03 -0.47 8.07
CA ASP A 3 -11.34 0.19 8.02
C ASP A 3 -12.03 -0.24 6.72
N ILE A 4 -12.13 -1.56 6.49
CA ILE A 4 -12.82 -2.13 5.34
C ILE A 4 -14.21 -2.55 5.82
N GLY A 5 -15.19 -1.71 5.52
CA GLY A 5 -16.59 -1.96 5.73
C GLY A 5 -17.20 -2.87 4.66
N TRP A 6 -18.46 -3.24 4.88
CA TRP A 6 -19.22 -4.06 3.94
C TRP A 6 -19.36 -3.42 2.55
N GLN A 7 -19.41 -2.08 2.47
CA GLN A 7 -19.49 -1.37 1.19
C GLN A 7 -18.20 -1.46 0.37
N GLU A 8 -17.03 -1.28 0.99
CA GLU A 8 -15.75 -1.35 0.28
C GLU A 8 -15.48 -2.78 -0.21
N LEU A 9 -15.81 -3.78 0.61
CA LEU A 9 -15.74 -5.19 0.18
C LEU A 9 -16.62 -5.44 -1.06
N PHE A 10 -17.80 -4.83 -1.13
CA PHE A 10 -18.70 -4.96 -2.27
C PHE A 10 -18.12 -4.32 -3.54
N ILE A 11 -17.51 -3.14 -3.40
CA ILE A 11 -16.83 -2.44 -4.51
C ILE A 11 -15.68 -3.30 -5.05
N ILE A 12 -14.83 -3.84 -4.16
CA ILE A 12 -13.71 -4.70 -4.55
C ILE A 12 -14.23 -5.97 -5.25
N ALA A 13 -15.29 -6.59 -4.73
CA ALA A 13 -15.90 -7.76 -5.34
C ALA A 13 -16.46 -7.45 -6.74
N ALA A 14 -17.13 -6.31 -6.91
CA ALA A 14 -17.65 -5.87 -8.20
C ALA A 14 -16.52 -5.63 -9.22
N VAL A 15 -15.48 -4.89 -8.83
CA VAL A 15 -14.29 -4.66 -9.68
C VAL A 15 -13.62 -5.98 -10.04
N GLY A 16 -13.43 -6.88 -9.06
CA GLY A 16 -12.87 -8.20 -9.30
C GLY A 16 -13.68 -9.02 -10.31
N ILE A 17 -15.02 -8.97 -10.24
CA ILE A 17 -15.91 -9.64 -11.19
C ILE A 17 -15.77 -9.06 -12.60
N VAL A 18 -15.65 -7.74 -12.75
CA VAL A 18 -15.49 -7.11 -14.07
C VAL A 18 -14.14 -7.45 -14.69
N VAL A 19 -13.06 -7.40 -13.91
CA VAL A 19 -11.70 -7.62 -14.41
C VAL A 19 -11.43 -9.09 -14.72
N VAL A 20 -11.78 -9.99 -13.80
CA VAL A 20 -11.49 -11.42 -13.92
C VAL A 20 -12.62 -12.17 -14.63
N GLY A 21 -13.85 -11.67 -14.50
CA GLY A 21 -15.05 -12.33 -14.98
C GLY A 21 -15.83 -13.04 -13.86
N PRO A 22 -17.17 -13.02 -13.87
CA PRO A 22 -18.01 -13.58 -12.80
C PRO A 22 -17.86 -15.09 -12.61
N LYS A 23 -17.46 -15.81 -13.66
CA LYS A 23 -17.25 -17.27 -13.63
C LYS A 23 -15.84 -17.66 -13.20
N ASP A 24 -14.88 -16.75 -13.38
CA ASP A 24 -13.46 -17.04 -13.16
C ASP A 24 -12.98 -16.55 -11.79
N LEU A 25 -13.56 -15.50 -11.23
CA LEU A 25 -13.32 -15.07 -9.85
C LEU A 25 -13.52 -16.20 -8.81
N PRO A 26 -14.64 -16.96 -8.80
CA PRO A 26 -14.79 -18.07 -7.86
C PRO A 26 -13.80 -19.21 -8.13
N ARG A 27 -13.41 -19.44 -9.39
CA ARG A 27 -12.39 -20.43 -9.75
C ARG A 27 -10.99 -20.00 -9.28
N ALA A 28 -10.67 -18.70 -9.37
CA ALA A 28 -9.42 -18.11 -8.91
C ALA A 28 -9.30 -18.20 -7.39
N ILE A 29 -10.34 -17.80 -6.65
CA ILE A 29 -10.41 -17.95 -5.19
C ILE A 29 -10.24 -19.42 -4.81
N ALA A 30 -10.88 -20.36 -5.51
CA ALA A 30 -10.73 -21.79 -5.25
C ALA A 30 -9.29 -22.31 -5.47
N LYS A 31 -8.55 -21.75 -6.44
CA LYS A 31 -7.14 -22.10 -6.67
C LYS A 31 -6.24 -21.56 -5.57
N VAL A 32 -6.36 -20.26 -5.26
CA VAL A 32 -5.57 -19.60 -4.21
C VAL A 32 -5.84 -20.23 -2.85
N SER A 33 -7.11 -20.44 -2.49
CA SER A 33 -7.50 -21.06 -1.22
C SER A 33 -6.98 -22.49 -1.09
N LYS A 34 -6.88 -23.28 -2.17
CA LYS A 34 -6.24 -24.61 -2.12
C LYS A 34 -4.75 -24.53 -1.78
N VAL A 35 -4.05 -23.54 -2.31
CA VAL A 35 -2.63 -23.30 -1.98
C VAL A 35 -2.50 -22.89 -0.52
N VAL A 36 -3.25 -21.88 -0.09
CA VAL A 36 -3.28 -21.41 1.30
C VAL A 36 -3.66 -22.53 2.26
N ARG A 37 -4.63 -23.37 1.91
CA ARG A 37 -5.07 -24.50 2.73
C ARG A 37 -4.01 -25.58 2.85
N ARG A 38 -3.24 -25.85 1.80
CA ARG A 38 -2.08 -26.76 1.86
C ARG A 38 -0.97 -26.18 2.73
N ALA A 39 -0.63 -24.90 2.54
CA ALA A 39 0.35 -24.21 3.37
C ALA A 39 -0.07 -24.21 4.85
N ARG A 40 -1.35 -23.96 5.16
CA ARG A 40 -1.89 -24.06 6.52
C ARG A 40 -1.88 -25.49 7.06
N GLY A 41 -2.04 -26.50 6.20
CA GLY A 41 -1.86 -27.91 6.55
C GLY A 41 -0.42 -28.17 7.00
N MET A 42 0.53 -27.85 6.12
CA MET A 42 1.96 -27.99 6.39
C MET A 42 2.37 -27.26 7.66
N ALA A 43 1.95 -26.00 7.85
CA ALA A 43 2.27 -25.23 9.06
C ALA A 43 1.77 -25.90 10.35
N ARG A 44 0.63 -26.60 10.31
CA ARG A 44 0.15 -27.38 11.47
C ARG A 44 1.03 -28.60 11.72
N ASP A 45 1.45 -29.29 10.68
CA ASP A 45 2.34 -30.44 10.78
C ASP A 45 3.74 -30.03 11.28
N PHE A 46 4.24 -28.87 10.82
CA PHE A 46 5.47 -28.23 11.33
C PHE A 46 5.33 -27.84 12.79
N GLN A 47 4.19 -27.25 13.20
CA GLN A 47 3.94 -26.92 14.60
C GLN A 47 3.96 -28.17 15.48
N SER A 48 3.29 -29.25 15.08
CA SER A 48 3.34 -30.52 15.80
C SER A 48 4.74 -31.12 15.86
N SER A 49 5.51 -31.04 14.76
CA SER A 49 6.90 -31.54 14.73
C SER A 49 7.84 -30.69 15.57
N ILE A 50 7.63 -29.37 15.61
CA ILE A 50 8.40 -28.45 16.45
C ILE A 50 8.05 -28.68 17.92
N ASP A 51 6.78 -28.88 18.29
CA ASP A 51 6.37 -29.18 19.66
C ASP A 51 7.03 -30.47 20.21
N ASP A 52 7.26 -31.47 19.35
CA ASP A 52 7.98 -32.70 19.70
C ASP A 52 9.50 -32.45 19.90
N VAL A 53 10.13 -31.60 19.09
CA VAL A 53 11.57 -31.24 19.16
C VAL A 53 11.88 -30.25 20.29
N VAL A 54 10.98 -29.30 20.55
CA VAL A 54 11.05 -28.33 21.67
C VAL A 54 11.18 -29.03 23.01
N ARG A 55 10.53 -30.19 23.14
CA ARG A 55 10.48 -30.94 24.39
C ARG A 55 11.82 -31.58 24.76
N GLU A 56 12.77 -31.68 23.82
CA GLU A 56 14.07 -32.35 23.98
C GLU A 56 15.30 -31.38 23.97
N ALA A 57 15.09 -30.06 23.90
CA ALA A 57 16.14 -29.00 24.01
C ALA A 57 16.97 -28.65 22.73
N GLU A 58 16.32 -28.36 21.60
CA GLU A 58 16.96 -27.82 20.37
C GLU A 58 16.39 -26.46 19.89
N LEU A 59 15.60 -25.77 20.72
CA LEU A 59 14.96 -24.50 20.35
C LEU A 59 15.94 -23.39 19.90
N ASP A 60 17.12 -23.33 20.52
CA ASP A 60 18.11 -22.27 20.25
C ASP A 60 18.79 -22.47 18.89
N ASP A 61 19.03 -23.72 18.48
CA ASP A 61 19.63 -24.06 17.19
C ASP A 61 18.66 -23.85 16.02
N ILE A 62 17.36 -24.14 16.21
CA ILE A 62 16.33 -23.82 15.22
C ILE A 62 16.19 -22.30 15.08
N ARG A 63 16.21 -21.57 16.18
CA ARG A 63 16.15 -20.10 16.16
C ARG A 63 17.34 -19.50 15.41
N LYS A 64 18.55 -20.02 15.64
CA LYS A 64 19.78 -19.58 14.98
C LYS A 64 19.82 -19.93 13.49
N GLN A 65 19.26 -21.08 13.08
CA GLN A 65 19.11 -21.44 11.67
C GLN A 65 18.05 -20.59 10.96
N VAL A 66 16.95 -20.25 11.62
CA VAL A 66 15.91 -19.36 11.06
C VAL A 66 16.44 -17.93 10.97
N ASP A 67 17.13 -17.43 12.00
CA ASP A 67 17.79 -16.12 11.96
C ASP A 67 18.88 -16.08 10.88
N GLY A 68 19.72 -17.11 10.78
CA GLY A 68 20.74 -17.21 9.73
C GLY A 68 20.16 -17.36 8.32
N ALA A 69 19.00 -18.00 8.16
CA ALA A 69 18.29 -18.10 6.87
C ALA A 69 17.50 -16.83 6.53
N ALA A 70 17.00 -16.11 7.52
CA ALA A 70 16.37 -14.80 7.36
C ALA A 70 17.40 -13.70 7.09
N ASP A 71 18.63 -13.88 7.57
CA ASP A 71 19.80 -13.01 7.34
C ASP A 71 20.47 -13.26 5.97
N PHE A 72 20.01 -14.25 5.17
CA PHE A 72 20.25 -14.27 3.73
C PHE A 72 19.41 -13.17 3.04
N ASP A 73 19.69 -11.91 3.40
CA ASP A 73 19.84 -10.72 2.57
C ASP A 73 18.91 -10.51 1.36
N LEU A 74 17.66 -10.96 1.41
CA LEU A 74 16.65 -10.52 0.45
C LEU A 74 16.44 -9.00 0.52
N GLY A 75 16.51 -8.41 1.71
CA GLY A 75 16.42 -6.96 1.89
C GLY A 75 17.62 -6.22 1.29
N LYS A 76 18.85 -6.67 1.59
CA LYS A 76 20.06 -6.01 1.10
C LYS A 76 20.31 -6.24 -0.39
N GLU A 77 19.98 -7.41 -0.96
CA GLU A 77 20.10 -7.68 -2.40
C GLU A 77 19.10 -6.84 -3.21
N ILE A 78 17.88 -6.68 -2.69
CA ILE A 78 16.82 -5.84 -3.28
C ILE A 78 17.20 -4.36 -3.17
N GLU A 79 17.68 -3.91 -2.02
CA GLU A 79 18.15 -2.53 -1.80
C GLU A 79 19.36 -2.19 -2.68
N ASN A 80 20.35 -3.09 -2.77
CA ASN A 80 21.53 -2.91 -3.64
C ASN A 80 21.21 -3.00 -5.14
N SER A 81 20.14 -3.69 -5.55
CA SER A 81 19.75 -3.81 -6.97
C SER A 81 18.79 -2.73 -7.43
N ILE A 82 18.02 -2.14 -6.51
CA ILE A 82 16.99 -1.13 -6.82
C ILE A 82 17.50 0.29 -6.62
N ASP A 83 18.44 0.53 -5.70
CA ASP A 83 19.02 1.87 -5.51
C ASP A 83 20.49 1.81 -5.02
N PRO A 84 21.45 1.46 -5.90
CA PRO A 84 22.86 1.37 -5.53
C PRO A 84 23.53 2.73 -5.23
N ASP A 85 23.00 3.84 -5.77
CA ASP A 85 23.67 5.16 -5.75
C ASP A 85 22.81 6.30 -5.13
N GLY A 86 21.55 6.04 -4.75
CA GLY A 86 20.63 7.06 -4.22
C GLY A 86 20.05 7.98 -5.30
N ASP A 87 20.34 7.72 -6.57
CA ASP A 87 19.98 8.53 -7.73
C ASP A 87 18.48 8.45 -8.08
N MET A 88 17.74 7.48 -7.52
CA MET A 88 16.30 7.35 -7.73
C MET A 88 15.52 8.52 -7.12
N ALA A 89 15.99 9.10 -6.01
CA ALA A 89 15.34 10.24 -5.38
C ALA A 89 15.38 11.50 -6.28
N ASP A 90 16.46 11.67 -7.05
CA ASP A 90 16.64 12.77 -7.99
C ASP A 90 15.94 12.50 -9.33
N GLU A 91 15.88 11.25 -9.81
CA GLU A 91 15.21 10.89 -11.08
C GLU A 91 13.68 10.76 -10.96
N ILE A 92 13.15 10.34 -9.80
CA ILE A 92 11.70 10.32 -9.52
C ILE A 92 11.12 11.75 -9.49
N GLY A 93 11.97 12.78 -9.63
CA GLY A 93 11.53 14.15 -9.79
C GLY A 93 10.80 14.65 -8.55
N LEU A 94 11.15 14.13 -7.35
CA LEU A 94 10.59 14.60 -6.09
C LEU A 94 10.84 16.10 -5.90
N THR A 95 11.95 16.59 -6.45
CA THR A 95 12.33 18.01 -6.51
C THR A 95 11.43 18.82 -7.45
N ASP A 96 11.07 18.27 -8.62
CA ASP A 96 10.13 18.87 -9.58
C ASP A 96 8.68 18.80 -9.07
N LEU A 97 8.33 17.71 -8.37
CA LEU A 97 7.02 17.53 -7.73
C LEU A 97 6.88 18.52 -6.58
N LYS A 98 7.95 18.70 -5.77
CA LYS A 98 7.99 19.71 -4.72
C LYS A 98 7.89 21.12 -5.31
N SER A 99 8.62 21.44 -6.37
CA SER A 99 8.53 22.73 -7.06
C SER A 99 7.12 22.97 -7.60
N SER A 100 6.48 21.97 -8.22
CA SER A 100 5.12 22.07 -8.74
C SER A 100 4.08 22.23 -7.64
N LEU A 101 4.30 21.61 -6.47
CA LEU A 101 3.47 21.78 -5.28
C LEU A 101 3.68 23.16 -4.64
N GLU A 102 4.89 23.71 -4.67
CA GLU A 102 5.21 25.07 -4.22
C GLU A 102 4.58 26.12 -5.15
N ASP A 103 4.64 25.93 -6.48
CA ASP A 103 3.97 26.76 -7.48
C ASP A 103 2.44 26.66 -7.38
N THR A 104 1.91 25.46 -7.12
CA THR A 104 0.47 25.26 -6.88
C THR A 104 0.05 25.91 -5.56
N ALA A 105 0.89 25.89 -4.54
CA ALA A 105 0.65 26.56 -3.27
C ALA A 105 0.73 28.10 -3.40
N GLU A 106 1.65 28.64 -4.20
CA GLU A 106 1.72 30.07 -4.50
C GLU A 106 0.53 30.54 -5.36
N THR A 107 0.14 29.78 -6.38
CA THR A 107 -1.03 30.12 -7.21
C THR A 107 -2.36 29.98 -6.46
N MET A 108 -2.47 29.04 -5.52
CA MET A 108 -3.62 28.95 -4.61
C MET A 108 -3.60 30.04 -3.51
N ALA A 109 -2.46 30.63 -3.19
CA ALA A 109 -2.36 31.72 -2.22
C ALA A 109 -2.67 33.10 -2.82
N VAL A 110 -2.71 33.25 -4.14
CA VAL A 110 -2.96 34.55 -4.81
C VAL A 110 -4.46 34.86 -5.00
N ASP A 111 -5.38 33.90 -4.88
CA ASP A 111 -6.83 34.15 -5.00
C ASP A 111 -7.56 34.31 -3.63
N THR A 112 -6.88 34.86 -2.63
CA THR A 112 -7.55 35.28 -1.38
C THR A 112 -7.19 36.71 -0.96
N GLU A 113 -7.42 37.68 -1.84
CA GLU A 113 -7.81 39.03 -1.40
C GLU A 113 -9.28 39.30 -1.77
N PRO A 114 -10.14 39.67 -0.80
CA PRO A 114 -11.51 40.05 -1.07
C PRO A 114 -11.52 41.47 -1.63
N GLU A 115 -11.86 41.65 -2.91
CA GLU A 115 -12.33 42.95 -3.38
C GLU A 115 -13.70 43.22 -2.77
N THR A 116 -13.69 43.82 -1.58
CA THR A 116 -14.75 44.73 -1.17
C THR A 116 -14.56 46.01 -1.96
N ASP A 117 -15.40 46.25 -2.96
CA ASP A 117 -15.74 47.64 -3.27
C ASP A 117 -17.21 47.75 -3.68
N ASN A 118 -17.99 48.25 -2.73
CA ASN A 118 -19.39 48.59 -2.87
C ASN A 118 -19.51 50.03 -2.40
N ASP A 119 -19.21 50.99 -3.27
CA ASP A 119 -19.93 52.27 -3.33
C ASP A 119 -19.53 53.02 -4.62
N ASP A 120 -20.43 53.09 -5.60
CA ASP A 120 -20.76 54.39 -6.19
C ASP A 120 -22.02 54.27 -7.05
N ASN A 121 -23.15 54.56 -6.41
CA ASN A 121 -24.41 54.88 -7.08
C ASN A 121 -24.28 56.22 -7.80
N PRO A 122 -24.56 56.25 -9.11
CA PRO A 122 -25.44 57.33 -9.56
C PRO A 122 -26.44 56.80 -10.61
N LYS A 123 -27.73 56.95 -10.33
CA LYS A 123 -28.57 57.94 -11.04
C LYS A 123 -30.06 57.78 -10.73
N LYS A 124 -30.63 58.91 -10.35
CA LYS A 124 -32.04 59.24 -10.50
C LYS A 124 -32.42 59.26 -11.98
N GLU A 125 -33.58 58.71 -12.30
CA GLU A 125 -34.55 59.03 -13.39
C GLU A 125 -35.51 57.82 -13.41
N GLY A 126 -36.83 57.89 -13.31
CA GLY A 126 -37.82 58.93 -13.52
C GLY A 126 -39.02 58.25 -14.21
N ALA A 127 -40.16 58.14 -13.52
CA ALA A 127 -41.55 58.02 -14.02
C ALA A 127 -42.48 57.58 -12.88
#